data_AF-A0A257L331-F1
#
_entry.id   AF-A0A257L331-F1
#
_cell.length_a   1.000
_cell.length_b   1.000
_cell.length_c   1.000
_cell.angle_alpha   90.00
_cell.angle_beta   90.00
_cell.angle_gamma   90.00
#
_symmetry.space_group_name_H-M   'P 1'
#
loop_
_entity.id
_entity.type
_entity.pdbx_description
1 polymer ?
#
loop_
_entity_poly.entity_id
_entity_poly.type
_entity_poly.pdbx_seq_one_letter_code
_entity_poly.pdbx_strand_id
1 'polypeptide(L)'
;MAFIRYHILRFTVESSGQTIHIHHKIPAYLKRCTGFLVKHTKGLKPESNLNEIGWLNLQFNSLKENALAAVVACPAVNEVNDRYDFQTLEITLKPGALVSGIYTDTTPITSFFPYSISVYFRCSSLEKGRYNTDPNSKENRPYADSFYQEDKLC
;
A
#
# COMPACT_ATOMS: atom_id res chain seq x y z
N MET A 1 -1.34 -12.73 20.68
CA MET A 1 -1.56 -13.07 19.24
C MET A 1 -0.97 -11.97 18.36
N ALA A 2 -0.76 -12.20 17.06
CA ALA A 2 -0.27 -11.16 16.15
C ALA A 2 -1.48 -10.46 15.50
N PHE A 3 -1.57 -9.13 15.63
CA PHE A 3 -2.67 -8.36 15.05
C PHE A 3 -2.34 -7.96 13.62
N ILE A 4 -3.24 -8.21 12.68
CA ILE A 4 -3.12 -7.72 11.31
C ILE A 4 -3.31 -6.20 11.31
N ARG A 5 -2.40 -5.50 10.64
CA ARG A 5 -2.36 -4.05 10.47
C ARG A 5 -2.03 -3.75 9.02
N TYR A 6 -2.81 -2.90 8.38
CA TYR A 6 -2.53 -2.45 7.03
C TYR A 6 -1.63 -1.21 7.07
N HIS A 7 -0.61 -1.21 6.23
CA HIS A 7 0.25 -0.04 6.00
C HIS A 7 0.13 0.40 4.55
N ILE A 8 -0.04 1.70 4.31
CA ILE A 8 -0.31 2.21 2.97
C ILE A 8 0.80 3.18 2.56
N LEU A 9 1.44 2.87 1.44
CA LEU A 9 2.33 3.79 0.73
C LEU A 9 1.54 4.45 -0.40
N ARG A 10 1.60 5.77 -0.52
CA ARG A 10 0.93 6.52 -1.59
C ARG A 10 1.90 7.45 -2.29
N PHE A 11 1.79 7.56 -3.61
CA PHE A 11 2.56 8.50 -4.42
C PHE A 11 1.76 8.92 -5.66
N THR A 12 2.13 10.06 -6.24
CA THR A 12 1.46 10.65 -7.40
C THR A 12 2.42 10.69 -8.57
N VAL A 13 1.91 10.33 -9.74
CA VAL A 13 2.56 10.45 -11.04
C VAL A 13 2.08 11.74 -11.67
N GLU A 14 3.00 12.63 -11.99
CA GLU A 14 2.76 14.00 -12.47
C GLU A 14 3.06 14.18 -13.96
N SER A 15 3.82 13.26 -14.56
CA SER A 15 4.12 13.27 -15.99
C SER A 15 4.17 11.86 -16.59
N SER A 16 3.91 11.75 -17.90
CA SER A 16 4.07 10.48 -18.63
C SER A 16 5.54 10.05 -18.65
N GLY A 17 5.79 8.74 -18.53
CA GLY A 17 7.12 8.15 -18.45
C GLY A 17 7.88 8.47 -17.17
N GLN A 18 7.22 9.07 -16.16
CA GLN A 18 7.89 9.44 -14.92
C GLN A 18 8.40 8.21 -14.17
N THR A 19 9.63 8.33 -13.69
CA THR A 19 10.20 7.41 -12.72
C THR A 19 10.15 8.06 -11.33
N ILE A 20 9.47 7.40 -10.39
CA ILE A 20 9.33 7.84 -9.01
C ILE A 20 10.22 7.00 -8.12
N HIS A 21 11.14 7.66 -7.43
CA HIS A 21 11.95 7.05 -6.39
C HIS A 21 11.17 7.03 -5.07
N ILE A 22 10.98 5.83 -4.54
CA ILE A 22 10.23 5.59 -3.31
C ILE A 22 11.24 5.42 -2.18
N HIS A 23 11.08 6.22 -1.12
CA HIS A 23 11.81 6.06 0.14
C HIS A 23 10.84 6.31 1.28
N HIS A 24 10.40 5.22 1.93
CA HIS A 24 9.36 5.28 2.94
C HIS A 24 9.72 4.47 4.18
N LYS A 25 9.64 5.12 5.35
CA LYS A 25 9.95 4.48 6.63
C LYS A 25 8.75 3.69 7.13
N ILE A 26 8.91 2.40 7.32
CA ILE A 26 7.88 1.56 7.94
C ILE A 26 7.86 1.82 9.46
N PRO A 27 6.67 1.96 10.07
CA PRO A 27 6.54 2.05 11.51
C PRO A 27 7.17 0.88 12.26
N ALA A 28 7.97 1.18 13.29
CA ALA A 28 8.78 0.17 14.00
C ALA A 28 7.97 -0.89 14.78
N TYR A 29 6.68 -0.65 14.99
CA TYR A 29 5.78 -1.61 15.64
C TYR A 29 5.35 -2.75 14.71
N LEU A 30 5.48 -2.59 13.39
CA LEU A 30 5.23 -3.65 12.42
C LEU A 30 6.42 -4.61 12.36
N LYS A 31 6.14 -5.92 12.30
CA LYS A 31 7.15 -6.99 12.41
C LYS A 31 7.21 -7.90 11.20
N ARG A 32 6.09 -8.18 10.55
CA ARG A 32 6.05 -9.04 9.36
C ARG A 32 5.02 -8.51 8.39
N CYS A 33 5.29 -8.58 7.10
CA CYS A 33 4.29 -8.37 6.06
C CYS A 33 4.07 -9.67 5.30
N THR A 34 2.80 -10.06 5.18
CA THR A 34 2.32 -11.33 4.62
C THR A 34 1.59 -11.16 3.29
N GLY A 35 1.42 -9.91 2.84
CA GLY A 35 0.85 -9.65 1.53
C GLY A 35 0.95 -8.20 1.10
N PHE A 36 0.71 -7.97 -0.18
CA PHE A 36 0.59 -6.63 -0.74
C PHE A 36 -0.52 -6.54 -1.80
N LEU A 37 -1.02 -5.33 -2.02
CA LEU A 37 -1.99 -5.00 -3.06
C LEU A 37 -1.62 -3.62 -3.61
N VAL A 38 -1.51 -3.50 -4.93
CA VAL A 38 -1.24 -2.21 -5.59
C VAL A 38 -2.48 -1.80 -6.35
N LYS A 39 -2.91 -0.54 -6.18
CA LYS A 39 -4.05 0.02 -6.89
C LYS A 39 -3.77 1.45 -7.33
N HIS A 40 -4.21 1.78 -8.53
CA HIS A 40 -4.50 3.16 -8.89
C HIS A 40 -5.68 3.64 -8.02
N THR A 41 -5.61 4.85 -7.48
CA THR A 41 -6.67 5.37 -6.59
C THR A 41 -7.29 6.68 -7.03
N LYS A 42 -6.67 7.46 -7.91
CA LYS A 42 -7.18 8.77 -8.38
C LYS A 42 -6.54 9.16 -9.71
N GLY A 43 -7.29 9.81 -10.61
CA GLY A 43 -6.74 10.58 -11.73
C GLY A 43 -6.87 9.96 -13.12
N LEU A 44 -6.71 8.64 -13.26
CA LEU A 44 -6.97 7.95 -14.52
C LEU A 44 -8.46 7.64 -14.68
N LYS A 45 -9.01 7.96 -15.85
CA LYS A 45 -10.34 7.53 -16.23
C LYS A 45 -10.28 6.13 -16.86
N PRO A 46 -11.13 5.20 -16.42
CA PRO A 46 -11.15 3.80 -16.89
C PRO A 46 -11.73 3.60 -18.31
N GLU A 47 -11.79 4.65 -19.13
CA GLU A 47 -12.39 4.60 -20.48
C GLU A 47 -11.52 3.83 -21.48
N SER A 48 -10.23 3.63 -21.18
CA SER A 48 -9.36 2.68 -21.87
C SER A 48 -9.02 1.54 -20.90
N ASN A 49 -9.25 0.29 -21.32
CA ASN A 49 -8.70 -0.89 -20.65
C ASN A 49 -7.17 -0.78 -20.66
N LEU A 50 -6.57 -0.22 -19.61
CA LEU A 50 -5.12 -0.18 -19.45
C LEU A 50 -4.71 -1.36 -18.57
N ASN A 51 -4.46 -2.48 -19.25
CA ASN A 51 -3.96 -3.72 -18.64
C ASN A 51 -2.64 -3.49 -17.86
N GLU A 52 -1.90 -2.44 -18.21
CA GLU A 52 -0.68 -2.02 -17.56
C GLU A 52 -0.55 -0.49 -17.63
N ILE A 53 -0.29 0.15 -16.49
CA ILE A 53 0.02 1.57 -16.37
C ILE A 53 1.46 1.81 -15.88
N GLY A 54 2.11 0.80 -15.31
CA GLY A 54 3.50 0.93 -14.89
C GLY A 54 4.03 -0.27 -14.13
N TRP A 55 5.31 -0.19 -13.78
CA TRP A 55 6.04 -1.22 -13.06
C TRP A 55 6.50 -0.70 -11.70
N LEU A 56 6.21 -1.47 -10.66
CA LEU A 56 6.62 -1.19 -9.29
C LEU A 56 7.66 -2.22 -8.84
N ASN A 57 8.81 -1.75 -8.37
CA ASN A 57 9.82 -2.57 -7.72
C ASN A 57 10.11 -2.01 -6.33
N LEU A 58 9.94 -2.82 -5.28
CA LEU A 58 10.20 -2.43 -3.90
C LEU A 58 11.13 -3.42 -3.19
N GLN A 59 11.99 -2.84 -2.38
CA GLN A 59 12.97 -3.50 -1.54
C GLN A 59 12.77 -3.10 -0.09
N PHE A 60 12.98 -4.04 0.82
CA PHE A 60 12.72 -3.87 2.24
C PHE A 60 14.02 -3.96 3.04
N ASN A 61 13.94 -3.56 4.31
CA ASN A 61 15.04 -3.67 5.27
C ASN A 61 16.35 -3.00 4.79
N SER A 62 16.20 -1.84 4.14
CA SER A 62 17.31 -1.06 3.58
C SER A 62 18.08 -1.82 2.50
N LEU A 63 17.36 -2.23 1.44
CA LEU A 63 17.89 -2.89 0.23
C LEU A 63 18.43 -4.31 0.45
N LYS A 64 18.24 -4.91 1.63
CA LYS A 64 18.75 -6.25 1.92
C LYS A 64 17.84 -7.36 1.42
N GLU A 65 16.57 -7.06 1.19
CA GLU A 65 15.58 -8.02 0.71
C GLU A 65 14.82 -7.38 -0.46
N ASN A 66 15.13 -7.84 -1.68
CA ASN A 66 14.37 -7.47 -2.88
C ASN A 66 13.17 -8.40 -2.98
N ALA A 67 11.97 -7.88 -2.79
CA ALA A 67 10.86 -8.73 -2.37
C ALA A 67 9.53 -8.45 -3.09
N LEU A 68 9.46 -7.39 -3.90
CA LEU A 68 8.25 -7.05 -4.61
C LEU A 68 8.57 -6.48 -5.99
N ALA A 69 8.13 -7.17 -7.02
CA ALA A 69 8.06 -6.69 -8.40
C ALA A 69 6.62 -6.91 -8.88
N ALA A 70 5.93 -5.85 -9.26
CA ALA A 70 4.53 -5.91 -9.61
C ALA A 70 4.18 -4.99 -10.78
N VAL A 71 3.34 -5.48 -11.67
CA VAL A 71 2.66 -4.67 -12.68
C VAL A 71 1.51 -3.92 -12.01
N VAL A 72 1.39 -2.63 -12.30
CA VAL A 72 0.25 -1.82 -11.88
C VAL A 72 -0.69 -1.70 -13.07
N ALA A 73 -1.97 -1.97 -12.85
CA ALA A 73 -3.01 -1.94 -13.89
C ALA A 73 -4.16 -0.99 -13.50
N CYS A 74 -4.91 -0.54 -14.50
CA CYS A 74 -6.15 0.22 -14.33
C CYS A 74 -7.28 -0.49 -15.12
N PRO A 75 -8.08 -1.37 -14.46
CA PRO A 75 -9.17 -2.08 -15.13
C PRO A 75 -10.28 -1.12 -15.59
N ALA A 76 -11.06 -1.49 -16.62
CA ALA A 76 -12.31 -0.79 -16.88
C ALA A 76 -13.36 -1.07 -15.81
N VAL A 77 -14.30 -0.13 -15.66
CA VAL A 77 -15.43 -0.17 -14.71
C VAL A 77 -16.27 -1.44 -14.80
N ASN A 78 -16.30 -2.08 -15.98
CA ASN A 78 -17.14 -3.23 -16.27
C ASN A 78 -16.44 -4.58 -16.03
N GLU A 79 -15.13 -4.59 -15.77
CA GLU A 79 -14.43 -5.79 -15.32
C GLU A 79 -14.55 -5.89 -13.80
N VAL A 80 -15.64 -6.50 -13.33
CA VAL A 80 -15.72 -7.06 -11.98
C VAL A 80 -14.78 -8.27 -11.94
N ASN A 81 -13.48 -8.02 -11.95
CA ASN A 81 -12.48 -9.07 -11.93
C ASN A 81 -12.06 -9.26 -10.47
N ASP A 82 -12.29 -10.46 -9.94
CA ASP A 82 -11.88 -10.99 -8.62
C ASP A 82 -10.33 -11.01 -8.42
N ARG A 83 -9.57 -10.24 -9.20
CA ARG A 83 -8.10 -10.24 -9.25
C ARG A 83 -7.44 -9.26 -8.27
N TYR A 84 -8.18 -8.68 -7.33
CA TYR A 84 -7.67 -7.67 -6.39
C TYR A 84 -7.41 -8.19 -4.98
N ASP A 85 -7.17 -9.48 -4.85
CA ASP A 85 -6.69 -10.06 -3.60
C ASP A 85 -5.25 -9.68 -3.31
N PHE A 86 -4.92 -9.67 -2.01
CA PHE A 86 -3.54 -9.50 -1.57
C PHE A 86 -2.67 -10.58 -2.17
N GLN A 87 -1.68 -10.18 -2.96
CA GLN A 87 -0.61 -11.05 -3.40
C GLN A 87 0.28 -11.40 -2.20
N THR A 88 0.89 -12.59 -2.25
CA THR A 88 1.77 -13.07 -1.18
C THR A 88 3.03 -12.21 -1.10
N LEU A 89 3.37 -11.82 0.12
CA LEU A 89 4.63 -11.16 0.48
C LEU A 89 5.08 -11.85 1.75
N GLU A 90 6.34 -12.26 1.91
CA GLU A 90 6.76 -12.87 3.17
C GLU A 90 8.06 -12.24 3.65
N ILE A 91 7.93 -11.13 4.36
CA ILE A 91 9.07 -10.31 4.80
C ILE A 91 8.99 -10.10 6.30
N THR A 92 10.10 -10.34 6.99
CA THR A 92 10.27 -9.95 8.38
C THR A 92 10.90 -8.57 8.45
N LEU A 93 10.20 -7.61 9.03
CA LEU A 93 10.61 -6.21 9.08
C LEU A 93 11.60 -5.94 10.23
N LYS A 94 12.69 -5.24 9.92
CA LYS A 94 13.55 -4.64 10.94
C LYS A 94 12.85 -3.43 11.56
N PRO A 95 13.02 -3.17 12.87
CA PRO A 95 12.46 -1.98 13.50
C PRO A 95 12.90 -0.70 12.76
N GLY A 96 11.94 0.09 12.30
CA GLY A 96 12.21 1.32 11.55
C GLY A 96 12.78 1.08 10.14
N ALA A 97 12.59 -0.11 9.58
CA ALA A 97 13.03 -0.46 8.23
C ALA A 97 12.56 0.55 7.18
N LEU A 98 13.41 0.78 6.18
CA LEU A 98 13.09 1.55 5.00
C LEU A 98 12.59 0.62 3.89
N VAL A 99 11.45 0.98 3.30
CA VAL A 99 11.04 0.52 1.98
C VAL A 99 11.60 1.49 0.98
N SER A 100 12.40 0.97 0.05
CA SER A 100 12.97 1.74 -1.04
C SER A 100 12.62 1.08 -2.35
N GLY A 101 12.47 1.86 -3.40
CA GLY A 101 12.19 1.28 -4.70
C GLY A 101 11.90 2.31 -5.76
N ILE A 102 11.38 1.82 -6.87
CA ILE A 102 11.10 2.62 -8.05
C ILE A 102 9.73 2.22 -8.59
N TYR A 103 8.94 3.22 -8.94
CA TYR A 103 7.83 3.07 -9.86
C TYR A 103 8.18 3.73 -11.18
N THR A 104 7.87 3.07 -12.30
CA THR A 104 8.04 3.61 -13.64
C THR A 104 6.71 3.58 -14.37
N ASP A 105 6.22 4.75 -14.74
CA ASP A 105 5.04 4.89 -15.62
C ASP A 105 5.38 4.36 -17.02
N THR A 106 4.54 3.46 -17.53
CA THR A 106 4.64 2.93 -18.90
C THR A 106 3.46 3.33 -19.77
N THR A 107 2.62 4.25 -19.29
CA THR A 107 1.39 4.64 -20.01
C THR A 107 1.72 5.31 -21.37
N PRO A 108 1.24 4.76 -22.49
CA PRO A 108 1.53 5.28 -23.83
C PRO A 108 0.52 6.35 -24.25
N ILE A 109 0.29 7.38 -23.42
CA ILE A 109 -0.84 8.31 -23.62
C ILE A 109 -0.34 9.67 -24.10
N THR A 110 -0.97 10.18 -25.18
CA THR A 110 -0.70 11.51 -25.78
C THR A 110 -1.24 12.68 -24.95
N SER A 111 -2.19 12.44 -24.04
CA SER A 111 -2.71 13.39 -23.06
C SER A 111 -2.60 12.79 -21.66
N PHE A 112 -1.68 13.33 -20.87
CA PHE A 112 -1.39 12.83 -19.54
C PHE A 112 -2.24 13.55 -18.49
N PHE A 113 -2.85 12.79 -17.59
CA PHE A 113 -3.53 13.30 -16.41
C PHE A 113 -2.82 12.77 -15.16
N PRO A 114 -2.43 13.65 -14.21
CA PRO A 114 -1.81 13.20 -12.98
C PRO A 114 -2.67 12.20 -12.23
N TYR A 115 -2.04 11.16 -11.70
CA TYR A 115 -2.75 10.08 -11.03
C TYR A 115 -1.99 9.56 -9.81
N SER A 116 -2.72 8.94 -8.87
CA SER A 116 -2.15 8.42 -7.63
C SER A 116 -2.18 6.90 -7.61
N ILE A 117 -1.12 6.32 -7.07
CA ILE A 117 -1.00 4.89 -6.77
C ILE A 117 -0.93 4.71 -5.26
N SER A 118 -1.63 3.70 -4.76
CA SER A 118 -1.55 3.23 -3.38
C SER A 118 -1.08 1.78 -3.35
N VAL A 119 -0.06 1.52 -2.54
CA VAL A 119 0.43 0.18 -2.22
C VAL A 119 0.03 -0.14 -0.79
N TYR A 120 -0.84 -1.13 -0.65
CA TYR A 120 -1.32 -1.64 0.62
C TYR A 120 -0.45 -2.84 1.02
N PHE A 121 0.12 -2.81 2.22
CA PHE A 121 0.82 -3.93 2.81
C PHE A 121 -0.03 -4.52 3.92
N ARG A 122 -0.25 -5.84 3.88
CA ARG A 122 -0.84 -6.60 4.97
C ARG A 122 0.28 -7.00 5.92
N CYS A 123 0.40 -6.30 7.04
CA CYS A 123 1.45 -6.53 8.02
C CYS A 123 0.87 -6.97 9.37
N SER A 124 1.74 -7.37 10.29
CA SER A 124 1.36 -7.74 11.64
C SER A 124 2.26 -7.08 12.68
N SER A 125 1.67 -6.79 13.84
CA SER A 125 2.38 -6.32 15.03
C SER A 125 2.27 -7.37 16.14
N LEU A 126 3.34 -7.54 16.91
CA LEU A 126 3.25 -8.25 18.20
C LEU A 126 2.42 -7.42 19.17
N GLU A 127 1.55 -8.09 19.93
CA GLU A 127 0.86 -7.48 21.07
C GLU A 127 1.84 -6.68 21.94
N LYS A 128 1.46 -5.44 22.29
CA LYS A 128 1.94 -4.85 23.54
C LYS A 128 1.51 -5.85 24.62
N GLY A 129 2.47 -6.44 25.32
CA GLY A 129 2.18 -7.27 26.48
C GLY A 129 1.22 -6.52 27.39
N ARG A 130 0.12 -7.21 27.74
CA ARG A 130 -0.77 -6.98 28.89
C ARG A 130 -0.92 -5.50 29.29
N TYR A 131 -2.11 -4.93 29.01
CA TYR A 131 -2.64 -3.99 30.01
C TYR A 131 -2.55 -4.72 31.35
N ASN A 132 -1.71 -4.25 32.27
CA ASN A 132 -1.95 -4.53 33.67
C ASN A 132 -3.35 -4.00 33.93
N THR A 133 -4.31 -4.91 34.09
CA THR A 133 -5.54 -4.64 34.81
C THR A 133 -5.12 -4.31 36.24
N ASP A 134 -4.71 -3.06 36.43
CA ASP A 134 -4.74 -2.44 37.73
C ASP A 134 -6.22 -2.10 37.99
N PRO A 135 -6.88 -2.72 38.99
CA PRO A 135 -8.33 -2.63 39.18
C PRO A 135 -8.82 -1.25 39.65
N ASN A 136 -8.04 -0.18 39.46
CA ASN A 136 -8.34 1.13 40.04
C ASN A 136 -8.20 2.34 39.08
N SER A 137 -7.99 2.14 37.78
CA SER A 137 -8.00 3.28 36.83
C SER A 137 -9.41 3.51 36.28
N LYS A 138 -10.05 4.59 36.76
CA LYS A 138 -11.33 5.09 36.26
C LYS A 138 -11.17 5.63 34.84
N GLU A 139 -11.72 4.89 33.90
CA GLU A 139 -12.50 5.32 32.72
C GLU A 139 -12.32 6.78 32.21
N ASN A 140 -11.86 6.95 30.96
CA ASN A 140 -12.76 7.38 29.87
C ASN A 140 -12.11 7.37 28.45
N ARG A 141 -12.60 6.40 27.67
CA ARG A 141 -12.89 6.34 26.22
C ARG A 141 -11.79 6.53 25.15
N PRO A 142 -11.59 5.53 24.26
CA PRO A 142 -10.91 5.76 22.99
C PRO A 142 -11.79 6.58 22.04
N TYR A 143 -11.15 7.56 21.40
CA TYR A 143 -11.70 8.38 20.32
C TYR A 143 -12.27 7.48 19.22
N ALA A 144 -13.55 7.66 18.91
CA ALA A 144 -14.28 6.87 17.94
C ALA A 144 -13.66 7.00 16.54
N ASP A 145 -13.35 5.86 15.93
CA ASP A 145 -13.20 5.71 14.48
C ASP A 145 -14.46 6.26 13.81
N SER A 146 -14.30 7.34 13.04
CA SER A 146 -15.31 7.81 12.11
C SER A 146 -14.65 8.19 10.80
N PHE A 147 -15.36 7.90 9.71
CA PHE A 147 -15.04 8.08 8.29
C PHE A 147 -14.36 6.90 7.58
N TYR A 148 -15.11 5.81 7.46
CA TYR A 148 -15.32 5.25 6.12
C TYR A 148 -16.26 6.19 5.36
N GLN A 149 -15.71 7.05 4.51
CA GLN A 149 -16.46 7.60 3.38
C GLN A 149 -16.19 6.65 2.21
N GLU A 150 -17.21 5.90 1.81
CA GLU A 150 -17.24 5.18 0.55
C GLU A 150 -17.25 6.20 -0.59
N ASP A 151 -16.08 6.72 -0.95
CA ASP A 151 -15.91 7.34 -2.26
C ASP A 151 -15.75 6.21 -3.27
N LYS A 152 -16.84 5.96 -4.00
CA LYS A 152 -16.87 5.13 -5.20
C LYS A 152 -15.79 5.59 -6.19
N LEU A 153 -14.65 4.91 -6.14
CA LEU A 153 -13.59 4.94 -7.14
C LEU A 153 -13.26 3.46 -7.39
N CYS A 154 -13.33 3.07 -8.66
CA CYS A 154 -13.25 1.70 -9.17
C CYS A 154 -12.21 0.81 -8.49
#